data_AF-A0A6G1E943-F1
#
_entry.id   AF-A0A6G1E943-F1
#
_cell.length_a   1.000
_cell.length_b   1.000
_cell.length_c   1.000
_cell.angle_alpha   90.00
_cell.angle_beta   90.00
_cell.angle_gamma   90.00
#
_symmetry.space_group_name_H-M   'P 1'
#
loop_
_entity.id
_entity.type
_entity.pdbx_description
1 polymer ?
#
loop_
_entity_poly.entity_id
_entity_poly.type
_entity_poly.pdbx_seq_one_letter_code
_entity_poly.pdbx_strand_id
1 'polypeptide(L)' 'MANRTDPLAKSIHGTNPQNLVEKIVRSKIYQSTYWKEQCFGLTAETLVDKAMELDHIGGTYGGNRKPTPFL' A
#
# COMPACT_ATOMS: atom_id res chain seq x y z
N MET A 1 -2.10 15.99 -1.73
CA MET A 1 -2.00 14.76 -2.56
C MET A 1 -2.42 13.59 -1.69
N ALA A 2 -3.34 12.74 -2.15
CA ALA A 2 -4.01 11.74 -1.31
C ALA A 2 -3.09 10.64 -0.75
N ASN A 3 -2.01 10.29 -1.45
CA ASN A 3 -1.10 9.20 -1.05
C ASN A 3 0.12 9.68 -0.24
N ARG A 4 0.05 10.86 0.38
CA ARG A 4 1.12 11.37 1.26
C ARG A 4 1.00 10.67 2.62
N THR A 5 2.14 10.36 3.24
CA THR A 5 2.18 9.86 4.62
C THR A 5 1.53 10.85 5.57
N ASP A 6 0.78 10.33 6.54
CA ASP A 6 0.18 11.12 7.60
C ASP A 6 1.24 12.03 8.26
N PRO A 7 0.96 13.33 8.48
CA PRO A 7 1.92 14.26 9.09
C PRO A 7 2.38 13.88 10.50
N LEU A 8 1.58 13.10 11.24
CA LEU A 8 1.89 12.63 12.59
C LEU A 8 2.67 11.32 12.59
N ALA A 9 2.87 10.69 11.42
CA ALA A 9 3.63 9.47 11.32
C ALA A 9 5.10 9.70 11.69
N LYS A 10 5.63 8.83 12.55
CA LYS A 10 7.05 8.82 12.90
C LYS A 10 7.90 8.39 11.70
N SER A 11 9.10 8.92 11.61
CA SER A 11 10.13 8.41 10.70
C SER A 11 10.53 6.99 11.11
N ILE A 12 10.75 6.12 10.13
CA ILE A 12 11.18 4.73 10.34
C ILE A 12 12.46 4.52 9.54
N HIS A 13 13.49 3.96 10.20
CA HIS A 13 14.85 3.84 9.64
C HIS A 13 15.41 5.16 9.09
N GLY A 14 15.09 6.29 9.73
CA GLY A 14 15.59 7.62 9.35
C GLY A 14 14.97 8.20 8.07
N THR A 15 13.91 7.58 7.53
CA THR A 15 13.22 8.06 6.32
C THR A 15 11.70 8.05 6.49
N ASN A 16 10.99 8.62 5.52
CA ASN A 16 9.55 8.47 5.43
C ASN A 16 9.21 6.96 5.36
N PRO A 17 8.31 6.43 6.21
CA PRO A 17 7.98 5.00 6.25
C PRO A 17 7.60 4.41 4.89
N GLN A 18 6.94 5.18 4.02
CA GLN A 18 6.60 4.70 2.67
C GLN A 18 7.84 4.45 1.81
N ASN A 19 8.97 5.10 2.07
CA ASN A 19 10.19 4.94 1.28
C ASN A 19 10.89 3.59 1.47
N LEU A 20 10.42 2.75 2.40
CA LEU A 20 10.91 1.37 2.54
C LEU A 20 10.54 0.49 1.34
N VAL A 21 9.52 0.89 0.57
CA VAL A 21 9.13 0.27 -0.70
C VAL A 21 9.64 1.13 -1.85
N GLU A 22 10.19 0.56 -2.93
CA GLU A 22 10.78 1.33 -4.02
C GLU A 22 9.76 2.23 -4.74
N LYS A 23 10.20 3.42 -5.17
CA LYS A 23 9.34 4.44 -5.81
C LYS A 23 8.49 3.88 -6.97
N ILE A 24 9.06 3.01 -7.80
CA ILE A 24 8.36 2.42 -8.94
C ILE A 24 7.25 1.48 -8.47
N VAL A 25 7.50 0.67 -7.43
CA VAL A 25 6.52 -0.25 -6.85
C VAL A 25 5.37 0.53 -6.23
N ARG A 26 5.66 1.58 -5.43
CA ARG A 26 4.62 2.46 -4.88
C ARG A 26 3.73 3.09 -5.94
N SER A 27 4.35 3.53 -7.04
CA SER A 27 3.59 4.09 -8.16
C SER A 27 2.63 3.07 -8.78
N LYS A 28 3.01 1.80 -8.86
CA LYS A 28 2.13 0.71 -9.31
C LYS A 28 1.03 0.40 -8.30
N ILE A 29 1.33 0.39 -7.00
CA ILE A 29 0.34 0.23 -5.91
C ILE A 29 -0.74 1.32 -6.03
N TYR A 30 -0.35 2.60 -6.07
CA TYR A 30 -1.30 3.71 -6.17
C TYR A 30 -2.17 3.70 -7.43
N GLN A 31 -1.66 3.09 -8.51
CA GLN A 31 -2.38 2.98 -9.78
C GLN A 31 -3.31 1.77 -9.85
N SER A 32 -3.11 0.77 -8.98
CA SER A 32 -3.91 -0.45 -8.95
C SER A 32 -5.38 -0.17 -8.62
N THR A 33 -6.27 -1.03 -9.12
CA THR A 33 -7.71 -0.95 -8.84
C THR A 33 -7.97 -1.14 -7.34
N TYR A 34 -7.33 -2.13 -6.72
CA TYR A 34 -7.48 -2.42 -5.30
C TYR A 34 -7.15 -1.20 -4.43
N TRP A 35 -6.02 -0.51 -4.68
CA TRP A 35 -5.69 0.71 -3.92
C TRP A 35 -6.74 1.80 -4.03
N LYS A 36 -7.24 2.04 -5.25
CA LYS A 36 -8.19 3.13 -5.52
C LYS A 36 -9.58 2.86 -4.96
N GLU A 37 -10.02 1.61 -4.98
CA GLU A 37 -11.37 1.23 -4.57
C GLU A 37 -11.45 0.80 -3.11
N GLN A 38 -10.41 0.14 -2.60
CA GLN A 38 -10.43 -0.52 -1.29
C GLN A 38 -9.54 0.18 -0.24
N CYS A 39 -8.48 0.88 -0.66
CA CYS A 39 -7.55 1.56 0.27
C CYS A 39 -7.80 3.07 0.40
N PHE A 40 -8.77 3.63 -0.33
CA PHE A 40 -9.09 5.06 -0.23
C PHE A 40 -9.77 5.38 1.10
N GLY A 41 -9.13 6.22 1.92
CA GLY A 41 -9.66 6.61 3.23
C GLY A 41 -9.59 5.50 4.29
N LEU A 42 -8.81 4.45 4.05
CA LEU A 42 -8.63 3.36 5.00
C LEU A 42 -7.95 3.86 6.29
N THR A 43 -8.45 3.44 7.45
CA THR A 43 -7.91 3.82 8.76
C THR A 43 -7.25 2.62 9.43
N ALA A 44 -6.53 2.86 10.53
CA ALA A 44 -5.95 1.78 11.31
C ALA A 44 -7.01 0.80 11.85
N GLU A 45 -8.22 1.28 12.13
CA GLU A 45 -9.34 0.47 12.64
C GLU A 45 -9.95 -0.41 11.55
N THR A 46 -10.18 0.13 10.35
CA THR A 46 -10.83 -0.59 9.23
C THR A 46 -9.87 -1.44 8.40
N LEU A 47 -8.55 -1.33 8.65
CA LEU A 47 -7.54 -2.14 7.98
C LEU A 47 -7.76 -3.65 8.20
N VAL A 48 -8.20 -4.05 9.40
CA VAL A 48 -8.38 -5.47 9.74
C VAL A 48 -9.44 -6.15 8.88
N ASP A 49 -10.50 -5.42 8.50
CA ASP A 49 -11.58 -5.94 7.67
C ASP A 49 -11.05 -6.34 6.29
N LYS A 50 -10.22 -5.49 5.69
CA LYS A 50 -9.58 -5.76 4.41
C LYS A 50 -8.52 -6.85 4.51
N ALA A 51 -7.79 -6.92 5.63
CA ALA A 51 -6.79 -7.96 5.85
C ALA A 51 -7.41 -9.36 5.95
N MET A 52 -8.61 -9.49 6.54
CA MET A 52 -9.34 -10.76 6.63
C MET A 52 -9.82 -11.30 5.28
N GLU A 53 -10.03 -10.42 4.29
CA GLU A 53 -10.45 -10.80 2.93
C GLU A 53 -9.30 -11.36 2.07
N LEU A 54 -8.05 -11.26 2.54
CA LEU A 54 -6.88 -11.73 1.79
C LEU A 54 -6.75 -13.26 1.84
N ASP A 55 -6.52 -13.86 0.68
CA ASP A 55 -6.40 -15.32 0.49
C ASP A 55 -4.96 -15.78 0.22
N HIS A 56 -4.05 -14.85 -0.09
CA HIS A 56 -2.63 -15.16 -0.35
C HIS A 56 -1.72 -14.01 0.06
N ILE A 57 -0.44 -14.36 0.26
CA ILE A 57 0.65 -13.43 0.54
C ILE A 57 1.49 -13.29 -0.73
N GLY A 58 1.91 -12.07 -1.07
CA GLY A 58 2.69 -11.82 -2.27
C GLY A 58 3.24 -10.40 -2.33
N GLY A 59 4.11 -10.17 -3.33
CA GLY A 59 4.64 -8.85 -3.65
C GLY A 59 4.06 -8.33 -4.96
N THR A 60 4.84 -8.47 -6.03
CA THR A 60 4.38 -8.15 -7.40
C THR A 60 4.43 -9.39 -8.28
N TYR A 61 3.60 -9.44 -9.31
CA TYR A 61 3.50 -10.58 -10.22
C TYR A 61 3.32 -10.15 -11.68
N GLY A 62 3.63 -11.08 -12.59
CA GLY A 62 3.54 -10.89 -14.04
C GLY A 62 4.56 -9.90 -14.63
N GLY A 63 4.66 -9.84 -15.96
CA GLY A 63 5.61 -8.97 -16.65
C GLY A 63 5.42 -7.47 -16.38
N ASN A 64 4.20 -7.06 -16.07
CA ASN A 64 3.86 -5.66 -15.75
C ASN A 64 4.07 -5.29 -14.27
N ARG A 65 4.59 -6.23 -13.44
CA ARG A 65 4.79 -6.07 -12.00
C ARG A 65 3.54 -5.52 -11.30
N LYS A 66 2.40 -6.19 -11.49
CA LYS A 66 1.16 -5.83 -10.81
C LYS A 66 1.31 -6.14 -9.32
N PRO A 67 0.94 -5.24 -8.40
CA PRO A 67 0.96 -5.54 -6.97
C PRO A 67 -0.17 -6.50 -6.60
N THR A 68 0.10 -7.42 -5.68
CA THR A 68 -0.96 -8.24 -5.03
C THR A 68 -1.68 -7.41 -3.98
N PRO A 69 -2.95 -7.69 -3.63
CA PRO A 69 -3.66 -6.96 -2.56
C PRO A 69 -2.98 -6.97 -1.18
N PHE A 70 -2.16 -7.99 -0.90
CA PHE A 70 -1.33 -8.06 0.31
C PHE A 70 -0.24 -6.95 0.36
N LEU A 71 0.24 -6.48 -0.79
CA LEU A 71 1.31 -5.50 -0.94
C LEU A 71 0.76 -4.09 -1.22
#